data_AF-A0A845PUG9-F1
#
_entry.id   AF-A0A845PUG9-F1
#
_cell.length_a   1.000
_cell.length_b   1.000
_cell.length_c   1.000
_cell.angle_alpha   90.00
_cell.angle_beta   90.00
_cell.angle_gamma   90.00
#
_symmetry.space_group_name_H-M   'P 1'
#
loop_
_entity.id
_entity.type
_entity.pdbx_description
1 polymer ?
#
loop_
_entity_poly.entity_id
_entity_poly.type
_entity_poly.pdbx_seq_one_letter_code
_entity_poly.pdbx_strand_id
1 'polypeptide(L)'
;MSSAGLIIFIIFYICFLLFFTSINLKTTLKEEGIYISFFPFFNKKFYEWDKIKAIKVEKYSLNGEYLGWGYRIGVRGTAYTISGNKAIKIKFKNGKRLLIGT
;
A
#
# COMPACT_ATOMS: atom_id res chain seq x y z
N MET A 1 38.39 -7.21 6.66
CA MET A 1 37.34 -7.59 5.67
C MET A 1 38.02 -7.66 4.31
N SER A 2 37.76 -8.71 3.52
CA SER A 2 38.32 -8.80 2.16
C SER A 2 37.71 -7.71 1.27
N SER A 3 38.51 -7.11 0.37
CA SER A 3 38.06 -6.11 -0.60
C SER A 3 36.85 -6.60 -1.42
N ALA A 4 36.80 -7.91 -1.73
CA ALA A 4 35.66 -8.53 -2.40
C ALA A 4 34.37 -8.48 -1.55
N GLY A 5 34.48 -8.69 -0.23
CA GLY A 5 33.34 -8.63 0.68
C GLY A 5 32.75 -7.22 0.79
N LEU A 6 33.61 -6.19 0.76
CA LEU A 6 33.16 -4.79 0.76
C LEU A 6 32.41 -4.44 -0.54
N ILE A 7 32.91 -4.90 -1.69
CA ILE A 7 32.26 -4.67 -2.99
C ILE A 7 30.86 -5.31 -3.02
N ILE A 8 30.72 -6.56 -2.57
CA ILE A 8 29.43 -7.25 -2.51
C ILE A 8 28.45 -6.51 -1.59
N PHE A 9 28.91 -6.05 -0.43
CA PHE A 9 28.08 -5.32 0.51
C PHE A 9 27.58 -3.99 -0.07
N ILE A 10 28.44 -3.25 -0.77
CA ILE A 10 28.07 -1.98 -1.42
C ILE A 10 27.03 -2.22 -2.51
N ILE A 11 27.22 -3.23 -3.36
CA ILE A 11 26.25 -3.59 -4.41
C ILE A 11 24.90 -3.95 -3.77
N PHE A 12 24.91 -4.79 -2.74
CA PHE A 12 23.69 -5.16 -2.02
C PHE A 12 22.99 -3.93 -1.43
N TYR A 13 23.73 -3.02 -0.80
CA TYR A 13 23.18 -1.80 -0.22
C TYR A 13 22.54 -0.89 -1.27
N ILE A 14 23.19 -0.73 -2.43
CA ILE A 14 22.64 0.05 -3.56
C ILE A 14 21.36 -0.61 -4.08
N CYS A 15 21.36 -1.93 -4.31
CA CYS A 15 20.16 -2.66 -4.72
C CYS A 15 19.03 -2.54 -3.68
N PHE A 16 19.37 -2.57 -2.39
CA PHE A 16 18.41 -2.41 -1.31
C PHE A 16 17.78 -1.01 -1.30
N LEU A 17 18.57 0.06 -1.51
CA LEU A 17 18.04 1.41 -1.65
C LEU A 17 17.13 1.56 -2.88
N LEU A 18 17.56 1.03 -4.03
CA LEU A 18 16.77 1.05 -5.26
C LEU A 18 15.44 0.30 -5.11
N PHE A 19 15.42 -0.79 -4.33
CA PHE A 19 14.20 -1.51 -4.01
C PHE A 19 13.14 -0.61 -3.36
N PHE A 20 13.50 0.23 -2.37
CA PHE A 20 12.54 1.14 -1.75
C PHE A 20 12.02 2.21 -2.70
N THR A 21 12.85 2.71 -3.62
CA THR A 21 12.41 3.68 -4.63
C THR A 21 11.45 3.10 -5.64
N SER A 22 11.46 1.78 -5.82
CA SER A 22 10.56 1.09 -6.74
C SER A 22 9.16 0.90 -6.16
N ILE A 23 8.97 1.07 -4.85
CA ILE A 23 7.68 0.81 -4.19
C ILE A 23 6.64 1.82 -4.65
N ASN A 24 5.56 1.34 -5.29
CA ASN A 24 4.51 2.19 -5.85
C ASN A 24 3.12 1.60 -5.63
N LEU A 25 2.18 2.44 -5.18
CA LEU A 25 0.78 2.10 -4.91
C LEU A 25 -0.06 2.90 -5.89
N LYS A 26 -0.65 2.20 -6.84
CA LYS A 26 -1.50 2.78 -7.88
C LYS A 26 -2.94 2.33 -7.67
N THR A 27 -3.85 3.29 -7.62
CA THR A 27 -5.29 3.05 -7.55
C THR A 27 -5.95 3.62 -8.80
N THR A 28 -6.70 2.81 -9.53
CA THR A 28 -7.43 3.21 -10.74
C THR A 28 -8.90 2.89 -10.55
N LEU A 29 -9.73 3.92 -10.66
CA LEU A 29 -11.19 3.78 -10.67
C LEU A 29 -11.64 3.56 -12.11
N LYS A 30 -12.47 2.54 -12.34
CA LYS A 30 -13.09 2.24 -13.63
C LYS A 30 -14.59 2.03 -13.46
N GLU A 31 -15.33 1.95 -14.56
CA GLU A 31 -16.78 1.72 -14.55
C GLU A 31 -17.18 0.40 -13.86
N GLU A 32 -16.35 -0.64 -13.97
CA GLU A 32 -16.60 -1.96 -13.36
C GLU A 32 -16.28 -2.01 -11.86
N GLY A 33 -15.33 -1.19 -11.40
CA GLY A 33 -14.84 -1.24 -10.02
C GLY A 33 -13.51 -0.52 -9.79
N ILE A 34 -12.84 -0.89 -8.71
CA ILE A 34 -11.57 -0.32 -8.28
C ILE A 34 -10.43 -1.31 -8.49
N TYR A 35 -9.39 -0.87 -9.18
CA TYR A 35 -8.15 -1.59 -9.36
C TYR A 35 -7.07 -1.00 -8.45
N ILE A 36 -6.38 -1.87 -7.71
CA ILE A 36 -5.28 -1.51 -6.81
C ILE A 36 -4.06 -2.32 -7.20
N SER A 37 -2.93 -1.66 -7.37
CA SER A 37 -1.63 -2.26 -7.65
C SER A 37 -0.64 -1.75 -6.63
N PHE A 38 0.13 -2.63 -6.00
CA PHE A 38 1.16 -2.24 -5.04
C PHE A 38 2.47 -2.92 -5.42
N PHE A 39 3.20 -2.33 -6.35
CA PHE A 39 4.48 -2.86 -6.78
C PHE A 39 5.54 -2.62 -5.70
N PRO A 40 6.43 -3.57 -5.39
CA PRO A 40 6.56 -4.93 -5.96
C PRO A 40 5.79 -6.03 -5.20
N PHE A 41 4.91 -5.67 -4.26
CA PHE A 41 4.19 -6.63 -3.40
C PHE A 41 3.04 -7.39 -4.11
N PHE A 42 2.23 -6.73 -4.94
CA PHE A 42 1.21 -7.36 -5.76
C PHE A 42 0.87 -6.55 -7.02
N ASN A 43 0.61 -7.25 -8.12
CA ASN A 43 0.42 -6.63 -9.42
C ASN A 43 -0.94 -5.95 -9.58
N LYS A 44 -2.06 -6.65 -9.35
CA LYS A 44 -3.41 -6.08 -9.45
C LYS A 44 -4.40 -6.80 -8.53
N LYS A 45 -5.17 -6.04 -7.78
CA LYS A 45 -6.37 -6.48 -7.05
C LYS A 45 -7.57 -5.70 -7.58
N PHE A 46 -8.65 -6.40 -7.87
CA PHE A 46 -9.88 -5.82 -8.39
C PHE A 46 -11.01 -5.97 -7.37
N TYR A 47 -11.78 -4.89 -7.20
CA TYR A 47 -12.95 -4.85 -6.35
C TYR A 47 -14.12 -4.25 -7.12
N GLU A 48 -15.13 -5.06 -7.43
CA GLU A 48 -16.37 -4.61 -8.06
C GLU A 48 -17.13 -3.61 -7.19
N TRP A 49 -17.82 -2.65 -7.83
CA TRP A 49 -18.65 -1.67 -7.13
C TRP A 49 -19.75 -2.32 -6.28
N ASP A 50 -20.33 -3.42 -6.75
CA ASP A 50 -21.39 -4.11 -6.00
C ASP A 50 -20.90 -4.63 -4.64
N LYS A 51 -19.61 -4.94 -4.49
CA LYS A 51 -19.05 -5.40 -3.22
C LYS A 51 -18.81 -4.24 -2.23
N ILE A 52 -18.86 -3.00 -2.71
CA ILE A 52 -18.55 -1.80 -1.94
C ILE A 52 -19.84 -1.22 -1.35
N LYS A 53 -19.84 -1.02 -0.04
CA LYS A 53 -20.94 -0.42 0.70
C LYS A 53 -20.78 1.11 0.80
N ALA A 54 -19.56 1.59 1.00
CA ALA A 54 -19.29 3.02 1.11
C ALA A 54 -17.82 3.34 0.84
N ILE A 55 -17.57 4.53 0.31
CA ILE A 55 -16.24 5.11 0.10
C ILE A 55 -16.19 6.48 0.76
N LYS A 56 -15.11 6.76 1.46
CA LYS A 56 -14.85 8.07 2.05
C LYS A 56 -13.41 8.49 1.80
N VAL A 57 -13.23 9.76 1.48
CA VAL A 57 -11.90 10.39 1.41
C VAL A 57 -11.71 11.19 2.69
N GLU A 58 -10.70 10.82 3.47
CA GLU A 58 -10.41 11.44 4.75
C GLU A 58 -8.91 11.64 4.90
N LYS A 59 -8.50 12.60 5.74
CA LYS A 59 -7.12 12.62 6.22
C LYS A 59 -6.92 11.45 7.18
N TYR A 60 -5.81 10.75 7.06
CA TYR A 60 -5.42 9.69 8.00
C TYR A 60 -4.16 10.09 8.74
N SER A 61 -4.03 9.63 9.99
CA SER A 61 -2.81 9.78 10.77
C SER A 61 -2.07 8.45 10.84
N LEU A 62 -0.80 8.49 10.44
CA LEU A 62 0.11 7.34 10.49
C LEU A 62 0.31 6.82 11.91
N ASN A 63 0.25 7.72 12.90
CA ASN A 63 0.60 7.43 14.29
C ASN A 63 -0.58 6.89 15.12
N GLY A 64 -1.82 6.98 14.62
CA GLY A 64 -3.02 6.67 15.40
C GLY A 64 -3.92 5.59 14.82
N GLU A 65 -4.08 5.50 13.50
CA GLU A 65 -5.08 4.61 12.91
C GLU A 65 -4.54 3.30 12.34
N TYR A 66 -3.35 3.32 11.73
CA TYR A 66 -2.80 2.18 10.97
C TYR A 66 -1.30 1.89 11.22
N LEU A 67 -0.67 2.59 12.18
CA LEU A 67 0.70 2.32 12.66
C LEU A 67 1.76 2.28 11.54
N GLY A 68 1.89 3.38 10.79
CA GLY A 68 2.96 3.61 9.81
C GLY A 68 2.64 3.28 8.34
N TRP A 69 3.69 3.19 7.51
CA TRP A 69 3.62 2.95 6.07
C TRP A 69 3.70 1.48 5.67
N GLY A 70 2.98 1.10 4.62
CA GLY A 70 3.13 -0.18 3.93
C GLY A 70 1.84 -0.99 3.86
N TYR A 71 2.00 -2.30 3.72
CA TYR A 71 0.89 -3.25 3.82
C TYR A 71 0.63 -3.60 5.29
N ARG A 72 -0.61 -3.40 5.76
CA ARG A 72 -1.02 -3.70 7.13
C ARG A 72 -2.36 -4.44 7.14
N ILE A 73 -2.47 -5.40 8.04
CA ILE A 73 -3.71 -6.13 8.33
C ILE A 73 -3.93 -6.02 9.83
N GLY A 74 -5.10 -5.52 10.24
CA GLY A 74 -5.44 -5.41 11.66
C GLY A 74 -6.94 -5.35 11.89
N VAL A 75 -7.32 -5.09 13.15
CA VAL A 75 -8.72 -5.06 13.60
C VAL A 75 -9.56 -4.03 12.84
N ARG A 76 -8.93 -2.94 12.38
CA ARG A 76 -9.59 -1.88 11.60
C ARG A 76 -9.71 -2.17 10.10
N GLY A 77 -9.13 -3.28 9.64
CA GLY A 77 -9.13 -3.71 8.24
C GLY A 77 -7.73 -3.80 7.65
N THR A 78 -7.68 -3.90 6.32
CA THR A 78 -6.44 -3.85 5.55
C THR A 78 -6.10 -2.39 5.24
N ALA A 79 -4.82 -2.03 5.27
CA ALA A 79 -4.34 -0.75 4.78
C ALA A 79 -3.17 -0.95 3.81
N TYR A 80 -3.21 -0.20 2.71
CA TYR A 80 -2.10 -0.01 1.78
C TYR A 80 -1.72 1.46 1.85
N THR A 81 -0.52 1.77 2.32
CA THR A 81 -0.01 3.14 2.43
C THR A 81 1.45 3.17 1.96
N ILE A 82 1.86 4.28 1.35
CA ILE A 82 3.28 4.50 0.97
C ILE A 82 3.81 5.78 1.60
N SER A 83 3.04 6.85 1.49
CA SER A 83 3.42 8.17 1.97
C SER A 83 2.16 9.00 2.25
N GLY A 84 2.38 10.24 2.69
CA GLY A 84 1.35 11.26 2.86
C GLY A 84 0.36 11.03 4.00
N ASN A 85 -0.75 11.77 3.93
CA ASN A 85 -1.74 11.90 5.01
C ASN A 85 -3.19 11.90 4.50
N LYS A 86 -3.42 11.56 3.23
CA LYS A 86 -4.76 11.42 2.65
C LYS A 86 -5.05 9.96 2.42
N ALA A 87 -6.28 9.54 2.65
CA ALA A 87 -6.67 8.16 2.41
C ALA A 87 -8.08 8.01 1.86
N ILE A 88 -8.25 6.97 1.07
CA ILE A 88 -9.53 6.44 0.63
C ILE A 88 -9.88 5.27 1.54
N LYS A 89 -10.93 5.42 2.35
CA LYS A 89 -11.49 4.37 3.20
C LYS A 89 -12.66 3.72 2.47
N ILE A 90 -12.56 2.43 2.21
CA ILE A 90 -13.55 1.59 1.56
C ILE A 90 -14.14 0.64 2.60
N LYS A 91 -15.46 0.63 2.73
CA LYS A 91 -16.20 -0.38 3.49
C LYS A 91 -16.87 -1.33 2.53
N PHE A 92 -16.60 -2.63 2.64
CA PHE A 92 -17.24 -3.65 1.84
C PHE A 92 -18.55 -4.12 2.48
N LYS A 93 -19.46 -4.68 1.67
CA LYS A 93 -20.74 -5.22 2.14
C LYS A 93 -20.56 -6.38 3.14
N ASN A 94 -19.49 -7.14 3.02
CA ASN A 94 -19.11 -8.24 3.94
C ASN A 94 -18.49 -7.77 5.26
N GLY A 95 -18.50 -6.47 5.57
CA GLY A 95 -17.95 -5.91 6.80
C GLY A 95 -16.43 -5.67 6.79
N LYS A 96 -15.71 -6.17 5.77
CA LYS A 96 -14.28 -5.87 5.61
C LYS A 96 -14.06 -4.39 5.31
N ARG A 97 -12.89 -3.90 5.68
CA ARG A 97 -12.49 -2.50 5.51
C ARG A 97 -11.14 -2.44 4.82
N LEU A 98 -10.99 -1.48 3.93
CA LEU A 98 -9.75 -1.22 3.22
C LEU A 98 -9.43 0.27 3.29
N LEU A 99 -8.19 0.59 3.63
CA LEU A 99 -7.65 1.93 3.55
C LEU A 99 -6.56 1.98 2.47
N ILE A 100 -6.60 3.00 1.63
CA ILE A 100 -5.59 3.28 0.61
C ILE A 100 -5.04 4.67 0.89
N GLY A 101 -3.79 4.79 1.33
CA GLY A 101 -3.15 6.05 1.70
C GLY A 101 -2.20 6.58 0.63
N THR A 102 -2.21 7.91 0.48
CA THR A 102 -1.39 8.74 -0.41
C THR A 102 -0.91 10.00 0.31
#